data_AF-A0A0P9PX34-F1
#
_entry.id   AF-A0A0P9PX34-F1
#
_cell.length_a   1.000
_cell.length_b   1.000
_cell.length_c   1.000
_cell.angle_alpha   90.00
_cell.angle_beta   90.00
_cell.angle_gamma   90.00
#
_symmetry.space_group_name_H-M   'P 1'
#
loop_
_entity.id
_entity.type
_entity.pdbx_description
1 polymer ?
#
loop_
_entity_poly.entity_id
_entity_poly.type
_entity_poly.pdbx_seq_one_letter_code
_entity_poly.pdbx_strand_id
1 'polypeptide(L)'
;MNINKQPTIAELARLFAARKDTLDNHIVWIADSGEVHVDAMSPFTQEGEFRDAHPQMRTALKMFRRGQGYVGKKAAADRTFMENTLQALQGEWQKTRRQAASHQVA
;
A
#
# COMPACT_ATOMS: atom_id res chain seq x y z
N MET A 1 -7.48 -1.25 7.11
CA MET A 1 -6.66 -1.34 8.35
C MET A 1 -5.95 0.00 8.55
N ASN A 2 -5.44 0.33 9.74
CA ASN A 2 -4.71 1.58 9.96
C ASN A 2 -3.30 1.31 10.49
N ILE A 3 -2.29 1.88 9.82
CA ILE A 3 -0.87 1.67 10.13
C ILE A 3 -0.48 2.20 11.53
N ASN A 4 -1.24 3.15 12.08
CA ASN A 4 -1.01 3.73 13.40
C ASN A 4 -1.64 2.92 14.54
N LYS A 5 -2.46 1.90 14.25
CA LYS A 5 -3.27 1.18 15.25
C LYS A 5 -2.86 -0.29 15.38
N GLN A 6 -1.57 -0.54 15.60
CA GLN A 6 -1.01 -1.91 15.74
C GLN A 6 -1.47 -2.84 14.59
N PRO A 7 -1.11 -2.53 13.33
CA PRO A 7 -1.60 -3.25 12.16
C PRO A 7 -1.17 -4.72 12.20
N THR A 8 -2.08 -5.61 11.79
CA THR A 8 -1.83 -7.06 11.78
C THR A 8 -1.71 -7.64 10.37
N ILE A 9 -0.99 -8.76 10.25
CA ILE A 9 -0.90 -9.54 9.01
C ILE A 9 -2.30 -9.95 8.53
N ALA A 10 -3.18 -10.35 9.44
CA ALA A 10 -4.53 -10.80 9.10
C ALA A 10 -5.37 -9.70 8.45
N GLU A 11 -5.27 -8.46 8.94
CA GLU A 11 -5.97 -7.33 8.35
C GLU A 11 -5.40 -6.94 6.98
N LEU A 12 -4.07 -6.96 6.83
CA LEU A 12 -3.42 -6.73 5.54
C LEU A 12 -3.82 -7.80 4.51
N ALA A 13 -3.81 -9.06 4.93
CA ALA A 13 -4.24 -10.19 4.10
C ALA A 13 -5.68 -10.03 3.61
N ARG A 14 -6.60 -9.50 4.44
CA ARG A 14 -7.98 -9.22 4.01
C ARG A 14 -8.04 -8.18 2.88
N LEU A 15 -7.21 -7.12 2.95
CA LEU A 15 -7.13 -6.12 1.88
C LEU A 15 -6.61 -6.74 0.58
N PHE A 16 -5.59 -7.58 0.66
CA PHE A 16 -5.01 -8.26 -0.51
C PHE A 16 -5.98 -9.29 -1.10
N ALA A 17 -6.64 -10.09 -0.26
CA ALA A 17 -7.57 -11.13 -0.68
C ALA A 17 -8.81 -10.58 -1.40
N ALA A 18 -9.20 -9.33 -1.13
CA ALA A 18 -10.32 -8.66 -1.77
C ALA A 18 -10.04 -8.27 -3.23
N ARG A 19 -8.79 -8.37 -3.69
CA ARG A 19 -8.38 -7.96 -5.04
C ARG A 19 -8.16 -9.16 -5.97
N LYS A 20 -8.28 -8.92 -7.27
CA LYS A 20 -8.09 -9.94 -8.30
C LYS A 20 -6.88 -9.59 -9.16
N ASP A 21 -5.79 -10.30 -8.88
CA ASP A 21 -4.47 -10.06 -9.48
C ASP A 21 -4.46 -10.08 -11.02
N THR A 22 -5.38 -10.81 -11.65
CA THR A 22 -5.41 -10.95 -13.11
C THR A 22 -6.15 -9.84 -13.84
N LEU A 23 -6.89 -8.97 -13.15
CA LEU A 23 -7.68 -7.91 -13.80
C LEU A 23 -6.85 -6.64 -13.99
N ASP A 24 -6.32 -6.12 -12.90
CA ASP A 24 -5.75 -4.77 -12.85
C ASP A 24 -4.35 -4.76 -12.25
N ASN A 25 -3.58 -3.71 -12.58
CA ASN A 25 -2.44 -3.36 -11.74
C ASN A 25 -2.98 -2.82 -10.41
N HIS A 26 -2.24 -3.00 -9.33
CA HIS A 26 -2.65 -2.55 -8.01
C HIS A 26 -1.58 -1.66 -7.40
N ILE A 27 -1.99 -0.79 -6.49
CA ILE A 27 -1.08 -0.01 -5.67
C ILE A 27 -1.50 -0.11 -4.21
N VAL A 28 -0.51 -0.32 -3.34
CA VAL A 28 -0.72 -0.33 -1.89
C VAL A 28 -0.23 0.99 -1.36
N TRP A 29 -1.09 1.72 -0.68
CA TRP A 29 -0.80 3.07 -0.27
C TRP A 29 -1.39 3.41 1.10
N ILE A 30 -0.85 4.46 1.71
CA ILE A 30 -1.22 4.91 3.04
C ILE A 30 -1.74 6.34 2.92
N ALA A 31 -2.95 6.59 3.40
CA ALA A 31 -3.53 7.91 3.48
C ALA A 31 -2.87 8.76 4.59
N ASP A 32 -3.07 10.08 4.59
CA ASP A 32 -2.61 10.97 5.67
C ASP A 32 -3.12 10.55 7.06
N SER A 33 -4.30 9.92 7.12
CA SER A 33 -4.87 9.33 8.34
C SER A 33 -4.14 8.08 8.85
N GLY A 34 -3.21 7.54 8.06
CA GLY A 34 -2.59 6.24 8.26
C GLY A 34 -3.44 5.05 7.80
N GLU A 35 -4.60 5.29 7.17
CA GLU A 35 -5.38 4.19 6.60
C GLU A 35 -4.64 3.56 5.42
N VAL A 36 -4.58 2.22 5.41
CA VAL A 36 -3.92 1.46 4.35
C VAL A 36 -4.96 0.97 3.36
N HIS A 37 -4.69 1.25 2.09
CA HIS A 37 -5.51 0.90 0.94
C HIS A 37 -4.72 0.00 -0.01
N VAL A 38 -5.44 -0.86 -0.72
CA VAL A 38 -4.92 -1.63 -1.86
C VAL A 38 -5.93 -1.39 -2.96
N ASP A 39 -5.61 -0.60 -3.97
CA ASP A 39 -6.58 -0.23 -4.99
C ASP A 39 -6.13 -0.65 -6.38
N ALA A 40 -7.11 -0.94 -7.24
CA ALA A 40 -6.88 -1.19 -8.65
C ALA A 40 -6.53 0.13 -9.34
N MET A 41 -5.57 0.08 -10.25
CA MET A 41 -5.21 1.19 -11.11
C MET A 41 -5.92 1.03 -12.45
N SER A 42 -6.41 2.15 -12.99
CA SER A 42 -6.99 2.15 -14.34
C SER A 42 -5.93 1.73 -15.38
N PRO A 43 -6.34 1.13 -16.51
CA PRO A 43 -5.42 0.78 -17.58
C PRO A 43 -4.57 1.96 -18.02
N PHE A 44 -3.27 1.73 -18.24
CA PHE A 44 -2.29 2.73 -18.67
C PHE A 44 -2.00 3.87 -17.69
N THR A 45 -2.60 3.85 -16.49
CA THR A 45 -2.33 4.85 -15.45
C THR A 45 -0.95 4.64 -14.83
N GLN A 46 -0.18 5.72 -14.75
CA GLN A 46 1.12 5.73 -14.08
C GLN A 46 0.98 5.99 -12.58
N GLU A 47 2.00 5.65 -11.78
CA GLU A 47 1.96 5.89 -10.32
C GLU A 47 1.81 7.38 -9.97
N GLY A 48 2.41 8.28 -10.76
CA GLY A 48 2.26 9.73 -10.59
C GLY A 48 0.82 10.19 -10.78
N GLU A 49 0.20 9.79 -11.89
CA GLU A 49 -1.21 10.10 -12.20
C GLU A 49 -2.16 9.54 -11.12
N PHE A 50 -1.88 8.33 -10.62
CA PHE A 50 -2.65 7.77 -9.52
C PHE A 50 -2.52 8.60 -8.25
N ARG A 51 -1.31 9.09 -7.94
CA ARG A 51 -1.07 9.96 -6.78
C ARG A 51 -1.81 11.29 -6.91
N ASP A 52 -1.77 11.90 -8.09
CA ASP A 52 -2.46 13.17 -8.36
C ASP A 52 -3.98 13.03 -8.18
N ALA A 53 -4.54 11.86 -8.52
CA ALA A 53 -5.96 11.53 -8.31
C ALA A 53 -6.31 11.19 -6.84
N HIS A 54 -5.32 10.96 -5.98
CA HIS A 54 -5.51 10.62 -4.56
C HIS A 54 -4.75 11.62 -3.68
N PRO A 55 -5.24 12.87 -3.54
CA PRO A 55 -4.55 13.92 -2.80
C PRO A 55 -4.30 13.57 -1.32
N GLN A 56 -5.10 12.67 -0.74
CA GLN A 56 -4.94 12.14 0.61
C GLN A 56 -3.82 11.10 0.74
N MET A 57 -3.22 10.65 -0.37
CA MET A 57 -2.14 9.67 -0.38
C MET A 57 -0.85 10.29 0.18
N ARG A 58 -0.39 9.75 1.31
CA ARG A 58 0.86 10.19 1.93
C ARG A 58 2.09 9.47 1.38
N THR A 59 1.96 8.17 1.17
CA THR A 59 3.01 7.32 0.60
C THR A 59 2.41 6.06 -0.01
N ALA A 60 3.16 5.42 -0.91
CA ALA A 60 2.78 4.18 -1.55
C ALA A 60 3.98 3.24 -1.69
N LEU A 61 3.70 1.94 -1.73
CA LEU A 61 4.62 0.98 -2.29
C LEU A 61 4.60 1.06 -3.82
N LYS A 62 5.56 0.38 -4.46
CA LYS A 62 5.62 0.24 -5.92
C LYS A 62 4.33 -0.40 -6.48
N MET A 63 4.03 -0.09 -7.73
CA MET A 63 2.96 -0.73 -8.50
C MET A 63 3.14 -2.25 -8.54
N PHE A 64 2.07 -2.95 -8.22
CA PHE A 64 1.95 -4.39 -8.32
C PHE A 64 1.31 -4.72 -9.68
N ARG A 65 2.13 -5.19 -10.61
CA ARG A 65 1.66 -5.51 -11.97
C ARG A 65 0.74 -6.72 -11.95
N ARG A 66 -0.34 -6.65 -12.75
CA ARG A 66 -1.31 -7.73 -12.90
C ARG A 66 -0.65 -9.05 -13.33
N GLY A 67 -1.21 -10.14 -12.84
CA GLY A 67 -0.80 -11.51 -13.20
C GLY A 67 0.53 -11.95 -12.59
N GLN A 68 1.13 -11.17 -11.68
CA GLN A 68 2.41 -11.50 -11.04
C GLN A 68 2.23 -12.12 -9.63
N GLY A 69 0.98 -12.32 -9.19
CA GLY A 69 0.68 -12.94 -7.91
C GLY A 69 0.93 -12.05 -6.70
N TYR A 70 0.85 -10.72 -6.87
CA TYR A 70 1.08 -9.77 -5.79
C TYR A 70 -0.16 -9.55 -4.93
N VAL A 71 -1.36 -9.76 -5.46
CA VAL A 71 -2.62 -9.63 -4.71
C VAL A 71 -3.51 -10.87 -4.85
N GLY A 72 -4.67 -10.86 -4.21
CA GLY A 72 -5.62 -11.97 -4.19
C GLY A 72 -5.31 -13.02 -3.13
N LYS A 73 -6.17 -14.05 -3.07
CA LYS A 73 -6.18 -15.06 -2.00
C LYS A 73 -4.84 -15.79 -1.83
N LYS A 74 -4.12 -16.05 -2.92
CA LYS A 74 -2.81 -16.72 -2.86
C LYS A 74 -1.76 -15.84 -2.17
N ALA A 75 -1.63 -14.59 -2.60
CA ALA A 75 -0.72 -13.62 -2.00
C ALA A 75 -1.09 -13.37 -0.52
N ALA A 76 -2.38 -13.26 -0.22
CA ALA A 76 -2.87 -13.05 1.14
C ALA A 76 -2.62 -14.25 2.08
N ALA A 77 -2.50 -15.47 1.55
CA ALA A 77 -2.18 -16.66 2.32
C ALA A 77 -0.66 -16.87 2.51
N ASP A 78 0.17 -16.17 1.75
CA ASP A 78 1.62 -16.22 1.89
C ASP A 78 2.05 -15.33 3.08
N ARG A 79 2.32 -15.98 4.20
CA ARG A 79 2.70 -15.32 5.44
C ARG A 79 3.97 -14.49 5.30
N THR A 80 5.01 -15.03 4.67
CA THR A 80 6.30 -14.34 4.51
C THR A 80 6.13 -13.11 3.64
N PHE A 81 5.38 -13.23 2.55
CA PHE A 81 5.08 -12.09 1.68
C PHE A 81 4.28 -11.00 2.42
N MET A 82 3.28 -11.38 3.24
CA MET A 82 2.51 -10.42 4.04
C MET A 82 3.33 -9.76 5.14
N GLU A 83 4.22 -10.50 5.81
CA GLU A 83 5.16 -9.96 6.80
C GLU A 83 6.09 -8.92 6.18
N ASN A 84 6.72 -9.26 5.05
CA ASN A 84 7.60 -8.36 4.31
C ASN A 84 6.85 -7.12 3.81
N THR A 85 5.62 -7.28 3.33
CA THR A 85 4.78 -6.18 2.84
C THR A 85 4.40 -5.25 3.99
N LEU A 86 4.02 -5.79 5.15
CA LEU A 86 3.68 -5.00 6.33
C LEU A 86 4.90 -4.21 6.82
N GLN A 87 6.07 -4.85 6.88
CA GLN A 87 7.32 -4.19 7.25
C GLN A 87 7.69 -3.06 6.27
N ALA A 88 7.50 -3.28 4.96
CA ALA A 88 7.72 -2.25 3.95
C ALA A 88 6.79 -1.04 4.14
N LEU A 89 5.49 -1.28 4.39
CA LEU A 89 4.52 -0.21 4.66
C LEU A 89 4.89 0.60 5.91
N GLN A 90 5.28 -0.09 6.99
CA GLN A 90 5.74 0.57 8.21
C GLN A 90 7.00 1.40 7.94
N GLY A 91 7.95 0.86 7.18
CA GLY A 91 9.16 1.56 6.78
C GLY A 91 8.88 2.84 6.00
N GLU A 92 8.05 2.76 4.96
CA GLU A 92 7.66 3.94 4.17
C GLU A 92 6.91 4.97 5.02
N TRP A 93 5.99 4.53 5.88
CA TRP A 93 5.28 5.43 6.79
C TRP A 93 6.24 6.20 7.71
N GLN A 94 7.20 5.52 8.33
CA GLN A 94 8.18 6.18 9.21
C GLN A 94 9.06 7.18 8.45
N LYS A 95 9.43 6.91 7.20
CA LYS A 95 10.20 7.86 6.36
C LYS A 95 9.42 9.16 6.17
N THR A 96 8.12 9.08 5.87
CA THR A 96 7.29 10.28 5.65
C THR A 96 7.15 11.15 6.90
N ARG A 97 7.17 10.54 8.10
CA ARG A 97 7.10 11.25 9.38
C ARG A 97 8.41 11.94 9.72
N ARG A 98 9.54 11.32 9.39
CA ARG A 98 10.87 11.94 9.54
C ARG A 98 11.02 13.16 8.63
N GLN A 99 10.59 13.06 7.37
CA GLN A 99 10.63 14.17 6.42
C GLN A 99 9.74 15.36 6.84
N ALA A 100 8.58 15.09 7.42
CA ALA A 100 7.70 16.12 7.97
C ALA A 100 8.35 16.86 9.15
N ALA A 101 9.01 16.14 10.06
CA ALA A 101 9.72 16.73 11.19
C ALA A 101 10.92 17.59 10.74
N SER A 102 11.63 17.18 9.68
CA SER A 102 12.76 17.95 9.14
C SER A 102 12.38 19.24 8.41
N HIS A 103 11.15 19.36 7.89
CA HIS A 103 10.66 20.58 7.23
C HIS A 103 10.09 21.64 8.21
N GLN A 104 9.93 21.31 9.49
CA GLN A 104 9.42 22.25 10.50
C GLN A 104 10.52 22.96 11.30
N VAL A 105 11.79 22.77 10.94
CA VAL A 105 12.96 23.33 11.68
C VAL A 105 13.85 24.23 10.81
N ALA A 106 13.33 24.77 9.70
CA ALA A 106 14.04 25.66 8.79
C ALA A 106 13.35 27.04 8.69
#